data_AF-A0A838P7W0-F1
#
_entry.id   AF-A0A838P7W0-F1
#
_cell.length_a   1.000
_cell.length_b   1.000
_cell.length_c   1.000
_cell.angle_alpha   90.00
_cell.angle_beta   90.00
_cell.angle_gamma   90.00
#
_symmetry.space_group_name_H-M   'P 1'
#
loop_
_entity.id
_entity.type
_entity.pdbx_description
1 polymer ?
#
loop_
_entity_poly.entity_id
_entity_poly.type
_entity_poly.pdbx_seq_one_letter_code
_entity_poly.pdbx_strand_id
1 'polypeptide(L)' 'MTMKLYVGNLAFSTSSQDLQELFATAGTVESASVVE' A
#
# COMPACT_ATOMS: atom_id res chain seq x y z
N MET A 1 16.55 0.63 -9.35
CA MET A 1 15.72 1.83 -9.16
C MET A 1 14.51 1.40 -8.36
N THR A 2 14.33 1.92 -7.16
CA THR A 2 13.22 1.54 -6.28
C THR A 2 12.12 2.58 -6.40
N MET A 3 10.93 2.19 -6.83
CA MET A 3 9.78 3.08 -6.96
C MET A 3 9.03 3.09 -5.62
N LYS A 4 8.90 4.25 -4.98
CA LYS A 4 8.11 4.43 -3.74
C LYS A 4 6.90 5.29 -4.05
N LEU A 5 5.73 4.83 -3.63
CA LEU A 5 4.45 5.53 -3.80
C LEU A 5 3.91 5.93 -2.43
N TYR A 6 3.47 7.17 -2.30
CA TYR A 6 2.75 7.65 -1.14
C TYR A 6 1.28 7.77 -1.50
N VAL A 7 0.43 7.07 -0.74
CA VAL A 7 -1.01 7.05 -0.94
C VAL A 7 -1.63 7.79 0.24
N GLY A 8 -2.29 8.91 -0.04
CA GLY A 8 -3.07 9.67 0.95
C GLY A 8 -4.55 9.34 0.86
N ASN A 9 -5.35 9.89 1.79
CA ASN A 9 -6.81 9.69 1.83
C ASN A 9 -7.24 8.21 1.98
N LEU A 10 -6.43 7.43 2.68
CA LEU A 10 -6.77 6.07 3.10
C LEU A 10 -7.71 6.13 4.30
N ALA A 11 -8.62 5.17 4.39
CA ALA A 11 -9.48 5.04 5.56
C ALA A 11 -8.64 4.60 6.77
N PHE A 12 -9.01 5.03 7.98
CA PHE A 12 -8.38 4.58 9.23
C PHE A 12 -8.49 3.06 9.44
N SER A 13 -9.46 2.41 8.80
CA SER A 13 -9.61 0.96 8.81
C SER A 13 -8.68 0.25 7.83
N THR A 14 -8.03 0.97 6.91
CA THR A 14 -7.14 0.36 5.93
C THR A 14 -5.85 -0.07 6.61
N SER A 15 -5.53 -1.35 6.54
CA SER A 15 -4.28 -1.90 7.05
C SER A 15 -3.23 -2.03 5.95
N SER A 16 -1.96 -2.19 6.36
CA SER A 16 -0.85 -2.49 5.43
C SER A 16 -1.12 -3.74 4.59
N GLN A 17 -1.83 -4.72 5.17
CA GLN A 17 -2.22 -5.96 4.50
C GLN A 17 -3.23 -5.69 3.38
N ASP A 18 -4.29 -4.93 3.67
CA ASP A 18 -5.32 -4.57 2.69
C ASP A 18 -4.71 -3.80 1.51
N LEU A 19 -3.82 -2.86 1.81
CA LEU A 19 -3.05 -2.10 0.82
C LEU A 19 -2.19 -3.03 -0.04
N GLN A 20 -1.47 -3.97 0.58
CA GLN A 20 -0.64 -4.91 -0.15
C GLN A 20 -1.49 -5.77 -1.08
N GLU A 21 -2.61 -6.31 -0.61
CA GLU A 21 -3.52 -7.15 -1.41
C GLU A 21 -4.17 -6.37 -2.56
N LEU A 22 -4.67 -5.15 -2.29
CA LEU A 22 -5.25 -4.28 -3.30
C LEU A 22 -4.25 -3.97 -4.41
N PHE A 23 -3.03 -3.55 -4.05
CA PHE A 23 -2.02 -3.19 -5.04
C PHE A 23 -1.34 -4.42 -5.66
N ALA A 24 -1.38 -5.59 -5.00
CA ALA A 24 -0.93 -6.86 -5.58
C ALA A 24 -1.75 -7.26 -6.82
N THR A 25 -3.02 -6.85 -6.89
CA THR A 25 -3.83 -7.06 -8.10
C THR A 25 -3.36 -6.21 -9.28
N ALA A 26 -2.75 -5.04 -9.02
CA ALA A 26 -2.22 -4.16 -10.04
C ALA A 26 -0.78 -4.49 -10.44
N GLY A 27 0.02 -5.09 -9.54
CA GLY A 27 1.39 -5.48 -9.81
C GLY A 27 2.15 -6.00 -8.60
N THR A 28 3.45 -6.22 -8.73
CA THR A 28 4.28 -6.75 -7.63
C THR A 28 4.54 -5.67 -6.57
N VAL A 29 4.03 -5.89 -5.35
CA VAL A 29 4.27 -5.01 -4.20
C VAL A 29 5.42 -5.56 -3.37
N GLU A 30 6.55 -4.85 -3.31
CA GLU A 30 7.68 -5.23 -2.46
C GLU A 30 7.39 -5.00 -0.97
N SER A 31 6.77 -3.87 -0.64
CA SER A 31 6.46 -3.50 0.74
C SER A 31 5.35 -2.46 0.75
N ALA A 32 4.35 -2.67 1.61
CA ALA A 32 3.31 -1.69 1.91
C ALA A 32 3.28 -1.48 3.42
N SER A 33 3.30 -0.22 3.85
CA SER A 33 3.16 0.18 5.25
C SER A 33 2.21 1.35 5.33
N VAL A 34 1.17 1.21 6.13
CA VAL A 34 0.33 2.34 6.55
C VAL A 34 1.11 3.13 7.59
N VAL A 35 1.21 4.44 7.38
CA VAL A 35 1.85 5.38 8.31
C VAL A 35 0.72 6.18 8.94
N GLU A 36 0.63 6.16 10.28
CA GLU A 36 -0.34 6.91 11.09
C GLU A 36 0.12 8.34 11.43
#